data_AF-A0A8T0DFP4-F1
#
_entry.id   AF-A0A8T0DFP4-F1
#
_cell.length_a   1.000
_cell.length_b   1.000
_cell.length_c   1.000
_cell.angle_alpha   90.00
_cell.angle_beta   90.00
_cell.angle_gamma   90.00
#
_symmetry.space_group_name_H-M   'P 1'
#
loop_
_entity.id
_entity.type
_entity.pdbx_description
1 polymer ?
#
loop_
_entity_poly.entity_id
_entity_poly.type
_entity_poly.pdbx_seq_one_letter_code
_entity_poly.pdbx_strand_id
1 'polypeptide(L)'
;MADPTALEADAQNFTEVAAKYDSAHQYEAAVFFYTEAAQALLNAQAAGSKSVGLREKAQQHIKRAEDLKSSASKVESNAKSSEKPSSILQAGFARAQYILIDAKAEEESQNTTEALELYSNAVELLLSLRTETSDEVTLTELKTLARNALTRAENLKIRTKNKIPSTLKTAQSSPKTRQAGGYTVEELKVLKTTSVINGREFLPFLDDLDSRIRFAYPKPFTDKHGLLALSEKQQRQLDRWVRPSDYLENPRMIMAISCFSIRQTVVSDCSFVASMAIAAQYERRFKKRLITNIIYPHQRDGEAVYNPCGLYMVRLHINGVPRKVGFFLSL
;
A
#
# COMPACT_ATOMS: atom_id res chain seq x y z
N MET A 1 5.81 4.08 27.92
CA MET A 1 4.37 3.85 28.21
C MET A 1 3.57 4.29 27.00
N ALA A 2 2.33 3.83 26.84
CA ALA A 2 1.44 4.32 25.79
C ALA A 2 1.10 5.79 26.05
N ASP A 3 1.02 6.61 25.00
CA ASP A 3 0.66 8.03 25.11
C ASP A 3 -0.88 8.17 25.10
N PRO A 4 -1.49 8.60 26.22
CA PRO A 4 -2.94 8.75 26.30
C PRO A 4 -3.50 9.79 25.32
N THR A 5 -2.75 10.86 25.04
CA THR A 5 -3.20 11.97 24.19
C THR A 5 -3.28 11.54 22.72
N ALA A 6 -2.29 10.77 22.26
CA ALA A 6 -2.30 10.19 20.92
C ALA A 6 -3.46 9.18 20.73
N LEU A 7 -3.83 8.44 21.77
CA LEU A 7 -4.95 7.51 21.72
C LEU A 7 -6.31 8.23 21.72
N GLU A 8 -6.42 9.37 22.37
CA GLU A 8 -7.61 10.23 22.26
C GLU A 8 -7.76 10.84 20.87
N ALA A 9 -6.64 11.30 20.27
CA ALA A 9 -6.65 11.82 18.90
C ALA A 9 -7.10 10.74 17.89
N ASP A 10 -6.64 9.50 18.04
CA ASP A 10 -7.14 8.36 17.25
C ASP A 10 -8.65 8.19 17.40
N ALA A 11 -9.15 8.23 18.65
CA ALA A 11 -10.58 8.07 18.91
C ALA A 11 -11.42 9.15 18.22
N GLN A 12 -10.95 10.39 18.26
CA GLN A 12 -11.60 11.52 17.57
C GLN A 12 -11.62 11.30 16.05
N ASN A 13 -10.46 10.97 15.46
CA ASN A 13 -10.36 10.71 14.03
C ASN A 13 -11.27 9.56 13.59
N PHE A 14 -11.27 8.42 14.31
CA PHE A 14 -12.15 7.30 14.00
C PHE A 14 -13.62 7.66 14.17
N THR A 15 -13.98 8.50 15.14
CA THR A 15 -15.36 8.97 15.31
C THR A 15 -15.82 9.82 14.14
N GLU A 16 -14.99 10.75 13.67
CA GLU A 16 -15.28 11.59 12.50
C GLU A 16 -15.42 10.76 11.23
N VAL A 17 -14.52 9.80 11.03
CA VAL A 17 -14.57 8.87 9.90
C VAL A 17 -15.81 7.99 9.97
N ALA A 18 -16.17 7.47 11.15
CA ALA A 18 -17.38 6.69 11.35
C ALA A 18 -18.64 7.49 11.00
N ALA A 19 -18.72 8.75 11.45
CA ALA A 19 -19.85 9.63 11.17
C ALA A 19 -20.01 9.93 9.68
N LYS A 20 -18.91 10.07 8.93
CA LYS A 20 -18.93 10.21 7.46
C LYS A 20 -19.49 8.96 6.76
N TYR A 21 -19.11 7.77 7.21
CA TYR A 21 -19.63 6.53 6.64
C TYR A 21 -21.09 6.27 7.03
N ASP A 22 -21.48 6.62 8.26
CA ASP A 22 -22.86 6.53 8.75
C ASP A 22 -23.80 7.42 7.93
N SER A 23 -23.41 8.67 7.70
CA SER A 23 -24.18 9.61 6.86
C SER A 23 -24.23 9.19 5.38
N ALA A 24 -23.18 8.53 4.88
CA ALA A 24 -23.14 7.95 3.54
C ALA A 24 -23.87 6.60 3.41
N HIS A 25 -24.52 6.11 4.47
CA HIS A 25 -25.21 4.81 4.54
C HIS A 25 -24.29 3.60 4.27
N GLN A 26 -22.99 3.76 4.44
CA GLN A 26 -22.00 2.70 4.38
C GLN A 26 -21.86 2.07 5.77
N TYR A 27 -22.91 1.37 6.20
CA TYR A 27 -23.06 0.90 7.58
C TYR A 27 -21.95 -0.04 8.03
N GLU A 28 -21.45 -0.93 7.17
CA GLU A 28 -20.36 -1.84 7.53
C GLU A 28 -19.07 -1.10 7.89
N ALA A 29 -18.69 -0.12 7.07
CA ALA A 29 -17.54 0.75 7.35
C ALA A 29 -17.76 1.60 8.61
N ALA A 30 -18.96 2.14 8.79
CA ALA A 30 -19.31 2.93 9.98
C ALA A 30 -19.21 2.09 11.27
N VAL A 31 -19.73 0.86 11.27
CA VAL A 31 -19.62 -0.10 12.38
C VAL A 31 -18.16 -0.34 12.72
N PHE A 32 -17.32 -0.59 11.72
CA PHE A 32 -15.89 -0.77 11.92
C PHE A 32 -15.27 0.44 12.64
N PHE A 33 -15.42 1.65 12.10
CA PHE A 33 -14.78 2.84 12.69
C PHE A 33 -15.34 3.22 14.06
N TYR A 34 -16.62 2.98 14.34
CA TYR A 34 -17.17 3.17 15.70
C TYR A 34 -16.57 2.18 16.71
N THR A 35 -16.37 0.91 16.33
CA THR A 35 -15.70 -0.06 17.20
C THR A 35 -14.23 0.32 17.44
N GLU A 36 -13.54 0.82 16.41
CA GLU A 36 -12.16 1.31 16.52
C GLU A 36 -12.08 2.55 17.43
N ALA A 37 -13.01 3.50 17.32
CA ALA A 37 -13.09 4.67 18.19
C ALA A 37 -13.27 4.28 19.66
N ALA A 38 -14.21 3.36 19.95
CA ALA A 38 -14.45 2.88 21.31
C ALA A 38 -13.19 2.24 21.92
N GLN A 39 -12.47 1.41 21.16
CA GLN A 39 -11.26 0.77 21.64
C GLN A 39 -10.13 1.79 21.92
N ALA A 40 -10.00 2.82 21.08
CA ALA A 40 -9.02 3.88 21.28
C ALA A 40 -9.28 4.63 22.61
N LEU A 41 -10.54 4.94 22.93
CA LEU A 41 -10.93 5.55 24.22
C LEU A 41 -10.61 4.66 25.42
N LEU A 42 -10.91 3.35 25.33
CA LEU A 42 -10.60 2.40 26.40
C LEU A 42 -9.08 2.25 26.61
N ASN A 43 -8.30 2.26 25.52
CA ASN A 43 -6.85 2.23 25.59
C ASN A 43 -6.28 3.52 26.20
N ALA A 44 -6.84 4.69 25.87
CA ALA A 44 -6.44 5.97 26.45
C ALA A 44 -6.69 6.00 27.96
N GLN A 45 -7.84 5.47 28.40
CA GLN A 45 -8.14 5.33 29.82
C GLN A 45 -7.14 4.41 30.52
N ALA A 46 -6.84 3.24 29.95
CA ALA A 46 -5.87 2.29 30.51
C ALA A 46 -4.42 2.85 30.52
N ALA A 47 -4.11 3.81 29.65
CA ALA A 47 -2.84 4.52 29.61
C ALA A 47 -2.74 5.66 30.65
N GLY A 48 -3.82 5.96 31.38
CA GLY A 48 -3.85 6.99 32.42
C GLY A 48 -4.30 8.38 31.93
N SER A 49 -5.13 8.43 30.88
CA SER A 49 -5.76 9.68 30.45
C SER A 49 -6.53 10.36 31.59
N LYS A 50 -6.49 11.71 31.60
CA LYS A 50 -7.24 12.58 32.52
C LYS A 50 -8.59 13.03 31.97
N SER A 51 -8.95 12.67 30.74
CA SER A 51 -10.20 13.10 30.14
C SER A 51 -11.40 12.39 30.79
N VAL A 52 -12.44 13.16 31.09
CA VAL A 52 -13.62 12.68 31.81
C VAL A 52 -14.59 11.98 30.84
N GLY A 53 -15.21 10.89 31.30
CA GLY A 53 -16.27 10.20 30.56
C GLY A 53 -15.81 9.36 29.37
N LEU A 54 -14.52 8.99 29.27
CA LEU A 54 -14.00 8.14 28.18
C LEU A 54 -14.77 6.83 28.05
N ARG A 55 -15.08 6.18 29.18
CA ARG A 55 -15.81 4.91 29.22
C ARG A 55 -17.24 5.05 28.70
N GLU A 56 -17.92 6.14 29.06
CA GLU A 56 -19.29 6.43 28.63
C GLU A 56 -19.32 6.71 27.13
N LYS A 57 -18.38 7.52 26.61
CA LYS A 57 -18.22 7.74 25.17
C LYS A 57 -17.94 6.44 24.41
N ALA A 58 -17.07 5.58 24.94
CA ALA A 58 -16.81 4.27 24.35
C ALA A 58 -18.09 3.41 24.28
N GLN A 59 -18.89 3.40 25.34
CA GLN A 59 -20.18 2.70 25.36
C GLN A 59 -21.17 3.27 24.33
N GLN A 60 -21.22 4.59 24.14
CA GLN A 60 -22.05 5.22 23.11
C GLN A 60 -21.66 4.77 21.70
N HIS A 61 -20.36 4.73 21.39
CA HIS A 61 -19.88 4.24 20.10
C HIS A 61 -20.17 2.75 19.88
N ILE A 62 -19.98 1.91 20.90
CA ILE A 62 -20.33 0.48 20.84
C ILE A 62 -21.82 0.32 20.55
N LYS A 63 -22.68 1.04 21.28
CA LYS A 63 -24.13 1.00 21.08
C LYS A 63 -24.52 1.41 19.66
N ARG A 64 -23.95 2.52 19.14
CA ARG A 64 -24.21 2.95 17.76
C ARG A 64 -23.77 1.89 16.75
N ALA A 65 -22.62 1.25 16.96
CA ALA A 65 -22.15 0.17 16.10
C ALA A 65 -23.10 -1.04 16.12
N GLU A 66 -23.65 -1.40 17.28
CA GLU A 66 -24.65 -2.47 17.40
C GLU A 66 -25.97 -2.11 16.68
N ASP A 67 -26.46 -0.89 16.86
CA ASP A 67 -27.66 -0.38 16.19
C ASP A 67 -27.50 -0.41 14.66
N LEU A 68 -26.35 0.04 14.16
CA LEU A 68 -26.03 0.00 12.73
C LEU A 68 -25.90 -1.43 12.19
N LYS A 69 -25.30 -2.34 12.96
CA LYS A 69 -25.18 -3.76 12.58
C LYS A 69 -26.55 -4.43 12.45
N SER A 70 -27.49 -4.09 13.33
CA SER A 70 -28.89 -4.54 13.25
C SER A 70 -29.63 -4.00 12.02
N SER A 71 -29.17 -2.87 11.47
CA SER A 71 -29.72 -2.23 10.28
C SER A 71 -29.09 -2.76 8.99
N ALA A 72 -27.77 -3.01 8.99
CA ALA A 72 -27.01 -3.55 7.86
C ALA A 72 -27.48 -4.95 7.45
N SER A 73 -27.75 -5.81 8.45
CA SER A 73 -28.28 -7.18 8.23
C SER A 73 -29.66 -7.23 7.57
N LYS A 74 -30.40 -6.11 7.52
CA LYS A 74 -31.67 -6.01 6.78
C LYS A 74 -31.49 -5.58 5.31
N VAL A 75 -30.37 -4.94 4.98
CA VAL A 75 -30.10 -4.33 3.66
C VAL A 75 -29.41 -5.31 2.69
N GLU A 76 -28.71 -6.33 3.19
CA GLU A 76 -27.98 -7.32 2.38
C GLU A 76 -28.85 -8.18 1.44
N SER A 77 -30.18 -8.08 1.52
CA SER A 77 -31.11 -8.82 0.65
C SER A 77 -31.38 -8.18 -0.71
N ASN A 78 -30.84 -6.99 -1.04
CA ASN A 78 -31.30 -6.26 -2.23
C ASN A 78 -30.24 -5.57 -3.12
N ALA A 79 -28.95 -5.90 -3.00
CA ALA A 79 -27.92 -5.31 -3.86
C ALA A 79 -27.48 -6.26 -4.99
N LYS A 80 -28.23 -6.30 -6.09
CA LYS A 80 -27.74 -6.80 -7.39
C LYS A 80 -27.55 -5.65 -8.38
N SER A 81 -26.33 -5.60 -8.91
CA SER A 81 -25.92 -5.04 -10.21
C SER A 81 -26.43 -3.64 -10.57
N SER A 82 -25.65 -2.62 -10.23
CA SER A 82 -25.46 -1.48 -11.14
C SER A 82 -24.18 -1.72 -11.96
N GLU A 83 -24.31 -1.65 -13.28
CA GLU A 83 -23.19 -1.70 -14.22
C GLU A 83 -22.28 -0.50 -13.97
N LYS A 84 -21.20 -0.72 -13.20
CA LYS A 84 -20.11 0.24 -13.04
C LYS A 84 -19.29 0.28 -14.34
N PRO A 85 -18.67 1.43 -14.70
CA PRO A 85 -17.73 1.49 -15.80
C PRO A 85 -16.73 0.33 -15.70
N SER A 86 -16.33 -0.23 -16.85
CA SER A 86 -15.51 -1.44 -16.88
C SER A 86 -14.32 -1.27 -15.92
N SER A 87 -14.24 -2.15 -14.93
CA SER A 87 -13.23 -2.09 -13.85
C SER A 87 -11.80 -1.90 -14.42
N ILE A 88 -11.57 -2.38 -15.64
CA ILE A 88 -10.34 -2.25 -16.40
C ILE A 88 -9.98 -0.78 -16.70
N LEU A 89 -10.95 0.04 -17.14
CA LEU A 89 -10.73 1.45 -17.45
C LEU A 89 -10.34 2.23 -16.18
N GLN A 90 -11.07 2.01 -15.09
CA GLN A 90 -10.80 2.66 -13.81
C GLN A 90 -9.44 2.23 -13.24
N ALA A 91 -9.11 0.94 -13.28
CA ALA A 91 -7.81 0.42 -12.84
C ALA A 91 -6.66 0.92 -13.73
N GLY A 92 -6.88 1.03 -15.04
CA GLY A 92 -5.94 1.65 -15.98
C GLY A 92 -5.69 3.11 -15.65
N PHE A 93 -6.75 3.86 -15.39
CA PHE A 93 -6.67 5.28 -15.06
C PHE A 93 -5.93 5.52 -13.74
N ALA A 94 -6.24 4.74 -12.70
CA ALA A 94 -5.54 4.80 -11.41
C ALA A 94 -4.04 4.52 -11.56
N ARG A 95 -3.65 3.56 -12.42
CA ARG A 95 -2.23 3.31 -12.76
C ARG A 95 -1.59 4.49 -13.47
N ALA A 96 -2.25 5.07 -14.46
CA ALA A 96 -1.73 6.24 -15.16
C ALA A 96 -1.50 7.42 -14.20
N GLN A 97 -2.45 7.69 -13.30
CA GLN A 97 -2.29 8.70 -12.25
C GLN A 97 -1.11 8.40 -11.33
N TYR A 98 -0.96 7.15 -10.90
CA TYR A 98 0.16 6.73 -10.05
C TYR A 98 1.52 6.97 -10.74
N ILE A 99 1.65 6.59 -12.01
CA ILE A 99 2.88 6.84 -12.80
C ILE A 99 3.17 8.35 -12.91
N LEU A 100 2.15 9.19 -13.09
CA LEU A 100 2.32 10.64 -13.17
C LEU A 100 2.75 11.28 -11.84
N ILE A 101 2.29 10.74 -10.71
CA ILE A 101 2.75 11.18 -9.39
C ILE A 101 4.24 10.85 -9.22
N ASP A 102 4.63 9.64 -9.59
CA ASP A 102 6.02 9.18 -9.55
C ASP A 102 6.92 10.02 -10.49
N ALA A 103 6.46 10.29 -11.71
CA ALA A 103 7.17 11.14 -12.67
C ALA A 103 7.46 12.54 -12.13
N LYS A 104 6.49 13.14 -11.42
CA LYS A 104 6.66 14.45 -10.78
C LYS A 104 7.66 14.39 -9.62
N ALA A 105 7.63 13.33 -8.81
CA ALA A 105 8.59 13.15 -7.73
C ALA A 105 10.02 13.05 -8.27
N GLU A 106 10.24 12.26 -9.32
CA GLU A 106 11.56 12.15 -9.98
C GLU A 106 11.99 13.47 -10.64
N GLU A 107 11.05 14.22 -11.20
CA GLU A 107 11.31 15.57 -11.73
C GLU A 107 11.78 16.53 -10.62
N GLU A 108 11.14 16.53 -9.46
CA GLU A 108 11.53 17.31 -8.27
C GLU A 108 12.91 16.89 -7.74
N SER A 109 13.20 15.59 -7.79
CA SER A 109 14.51 15.00 -7.43
C SER A 109 15.60 15.21 -8.49
N GLN A 110 15.31 15.92 -9.59
CA GLN A 110 16.22 16.19 -10.71
C GLN A 110 16.70 14.94 -11.48
N ASN A 111 16.05 13.79 -11.27
CA ASN A 111 16.28 12.54 -11.99
C ASN A 111 15.59 12.59 -13.35
N THR A 112 16.13 13.42 -14.24
CA THR A 112 15.47 13.80 -15.49
C THR A 112 15.22 12.60 -16.43
N THR A 113 16.13 11.62 -16.42
CA THR A 113 16.00 10.41 -17.25
C THR A 113 14.80 9.56 -16.82
N GLU A 114 14.66 9.33 -15.52
CA GLU A 114 13.58 8.52 -14.96
C GLU A 114 12.22 9.22 -15.12
N ALA A 115 12.18 10.53 -14.82
CA ALA A 115 10.99 11.35 -15.01
C ALA A 115 10.49 11.30 -16.47
N LEU A 116 11.39 11.38 -17.45
CA LEU A 116 11.05 11.28 -18.87
C LEU A 116 10.46 9.92 -19.24
N GLU A 117 11.03 8.83 -18.72
CA GLU A 117 10.52 7.48 -18.96
C GLU A 117 9.12 7.31 -18.35
N LEU A 118 8.92 7.76 -17.11
CA LEU A 118 7.63 7.71 -16.43
C LEU A 118 6.55 8.52 -17.16
N TYR A 119 6.86 9.76 -17.57
CA TYR A 119 5.90 10.55 -18.36
C TYR A 119 5.57 9.88 -19.69
N SER A 120 6.55 9.27 -20.36
CA SER A 120 6.33 8.55 -21.62
C SER A 120 5.40 7.35 -21.41
N ASN A 121 5.67 6.53 -20.40
CA ASN A 121 4.84 5.38 -20.02
C ASN A 121 3.40 5.80 -19.66
N ALA A 122 3.24 6.91 -18.94
CA ALA A 122 1.92 7.44 -18.59
C ALA A 122 1.14 7.91 -19.82
N VAL A 123 1.78 8.62 -20.75
CA VAL A 123 1.14 9.06 -22.00
C VAL A 123 0.70 7.88 -22.84
N GLU A 124 1.56 6.87 -23.01
CA GLU A 124 1.21 5.65 -23.77
C GLU A 124 0.00 4.94 -23.16
N LEU A 125 -0.01 4.77 -21.83
CA LEU A 125 -1.13 4.17 -21.12
C LEU A 125 -2.43 4.99 -21.29
N LEU A 126 -2.39 6.31 -21.11
CA LEU A 126 -3.56 7.19 -21.28
C LEU A 126 -4.12 7.14 -22.72
N LEU A 127 -3.25 7.06 -23.72
CA LEU A 127 -3.66 6.93 -25.12
C LEU A 127 -4.31 5.57 -25.39
N SER A 128 -3.81 4.48 -24.79
CA SER A 128 -4.44 3.16 -24.89
C SER A 128 -5.80 3.12 -24.20
N LEU A 129 -5.99 3.81 -23.08
CA LEU A 129 -7.30 3.84 -22.38
C LEU A 129 -8.34 4.65 -23.14
N ARG A 130 -7.92 5.61 -23.98
CA ARG A 130 -8.83 6.38 -24.84
C ARG A 130 -9.61 5.50 -25.81
N THR A 131 -9.06 4.36 -26.23
CA THR A 131 -9.76 3.44 -27.15
C THR A 131 -10.79 2.56 -26.43
N GLU A 132 -10.81 2.57 -25.10
CA GLU A 132 -11.64 1.69 -24.25
C GLU A 132 -12.90 2.39 -23.71
N THR A 133 -13.10 3.69 -23.97
CA THR A 133 -14.26 4.46 -23.49
C THR A 133 -14.88 5.31 -24.59
N SER A 134 -16.20 5.44 -24.54
CA SER A 134 -16.99 6.33 -25.42
C SER A 134 -17.58 7.54 -24.68
N ASP A 135 -17.32 7.66 -23.37
CA ASP A 135 -17.81 8.78 -22.57
C ASP A 135 -16.96 10.04 -22.82
N GLU A 136 -17.60 11.11 -23.30
CA GLU A 136 -16.92 12.37 -23.63
C GLU A 136 -16.24 13.01 -22.40
N VAL A 137 -16.81 12.87 -21.20
CA VAL A 137 -16.22 13.47 -19.99
C VAL A 137 -14.89 12.79 -19.68
N THR A 138 -14.87 11.46 -19.54
CA THR A 138 -13.63 10.70 -19.32
C THR A 138 -12.62 10.86 -20.47
N LEU A 139 -13.08 10.94 -21.72
CA LEU A 139 -12.22 11.21 -22.87
C LEU A 139 -11.55 12.58 -22.77
N THR A 140 -12.27 13.63 -22.35
CA THR A 140 -11.67 14.95 -22.16
C THR A 140 -10.63 14.93 -21.05
N GLU A 141 -10.89 14.24 -19.94
CA GLU A 141 -9.94 14.09 -18.82
C GLU A 141 -8.68 13.31 -19.22
N LEU A 142 -8.82 12.19 -19.92
CA LEU A 142 -7.68 11.44 -20.46
C LEU A 142 -6.83 12.31 -21.40
N LYS A 143 -7.48 13.09 -22.28
CA LYS A 143 -6.80 13.99 -23.22
C LYS A 143 -6.05 15.10 -22.50
N THR A 144 -6.64 15.72 -21.46
CA THR A 144 -5.99 16.80 -20.72
C THR A 144 -4.77 16.28 -19.96
N LEU A 145 -4.89 15.13 -19.29
CA LEU A 145 -3.77 14.50 -18.60
C LEU A 145 -2.64 14.10 -19.54
N ALA A 146 -2.96 13.48 -20.68
CA ALA A 146 -1.95 13.08 -21.66
C ALA A 146 -1.20 14.29 -22.25
N ARG A 147 -1.92 15.38 -22.58
CA ARG A 147 -1.30 16.63 -23.05
C ARG A 147 -0.39 17.23 -21.99
N ASN A 148 -0.85 17.31 -20.74
CA ASN A 148 -0.07 17.86 -19.65
C ASN A 148 1.22 17.06 -19.42
N ALA A 149 1.13 15.73 -19.42
CA ALA A 149 2.28 14.84 -19.28
C ALA A 149 3.27 15.00 -20.43
N LEU A 150 2.78 15.08 -21.68
CA LEU A 150 3.61 15.30 -22.87
C LEU A 150 4.34 16.64 -22.80
N THR A 151 3.64 17.73 -22.49
CA THR A 151 4.23 19.07 -22.33
C THR A 151 5.33 19.07 -21.27
N ARG A 152 5.14 18.37 -20.14
CA ARG A 152 6.19 18.26 -19.11
C ARG A 152 7.40 17.46 -19.61
N ALA A 153 7.18 16.35 -20.31
CA ALA A 153 8.25 15.56 -20.90
C ALA A 153 9.05 16.37 -21.94
N GLU A 154 8.38 17.14 -22.80
CA GLU A 154 9.04 18.02 -23.78
C GLU A 154 9.88 19.11 -23.10
N ASN A 155 9.32 19.78 -22.09
CA ASN A 155 10.04 20.79 -21.31
C ASN A 155 11.27 20.21 -20.61
N LEU A 156 11.17 18.99 -20.07
CA LEU A 156 12.31 18.28 -19.47
C LEU A 156 13.38 17.99 -20.52
N LYS A 157 12.99 17.50 -21.69
CA LYS A 157 13.92 17.20 -22.80
C LYS A 157 14.64 18.44 -23.32
N ILE A 158 13.96 19.59 -23.38
CA ILE A 158 14.58 20.88 -23.75
C ILE A 158 15.60 21.30 -22.69
N ARG A 159 15.26 21.19 -21.40
CA ARG A 159 16.19 21.46 -20.29
C ARG A 159 17.43 20.58 -20.33
N THR A 160 17.29 19.30 -20.72
CA THR A 160 18.44 18.39 -20.87
C THR A 160 19.29 18.74 -22.08
N LYS A 161 18.68 19.15 -23.21
CA LYS A 161 19.41 19.52 -24.44
C LYS A 161 20.18 20.84 -24.30
N ASN A 162 19.67 21.79 -23.52
CA ASN A 162 20.34 23.07 -23.27
C ASN A 162 21.48 22.97 -22.24
N LYS A 163 21.67 21.81 -21.60
CA LYS A 163 22.87 21.46 -20.84
C LYS A 163 23.72 20.53 -21.71
N ILE A 164 24.90 20.95 -22.21
CA ILE A 164 26.12 20.12 -22.47
C ILE A 164 27.20 21.01 -23.16
N PRO A 165 28.52 20.82 -22.94
CA PRO A 165 29.19 19.82 -22.09
C PRO A 165 30.01 20.43 -20.94
N SER A 166 30.06 19.79 -19.78
CA SER A 166 31.28 19.84 -18.96
C SER A 166 31.60 18.51 -18.28
N THR A 167 32.69 17.93 -18.76
CA THR A 167 33.65 17.03 -18.09
C THR A 167 33.13 15.69 -17.57
N LEU A 168 33.55 14.64 -18.30
CA LEU A 168 33.98 13.36 -17.73
C LEU A 168 34.81 13.63 -16.47
N LYS A 169 34.23 13.39 -15.29
CA LYS A 169 35.02 13.17 -14.08
C LYS A 169 35.30 11.67 -13.98
N THR A 170 36.48 11.29 -14.44
CA THR A 170 37.17 10.09 -13.98
C THR A 170 37.40 10.23 -12.48
N ALA A 171 36.54 9.61 -11.67
CA ALA A 171 36.83 9.38 -10.28
C ALA A 171 37.87 8.25 -10.19
N GLN A 172 39.15 8.62 -10.07
CA GLN A 172 40.17 7.73 -9.55
C GLN A 172 39.84 7.44 -8.08
N SER A 173 39.16 6.32 -7.81
CA SER A 173 39.14 5.73 -6.48
C SER A 173 40.40 4.88 -6.31
N SER A 174 41.27 5.32 -5.42
CA SER A 174 42.35 4.53 -4.85
C SER A 174 41.80 3.23 -4.23
N PRO A 175 42.53 2.09 -4.29
CA PRO A 175 42.06 0.83 -3.75
C PRO A 175 42.19 0.88 -2.22
N LYS A 176 41.15 1.38 -1.54
CA LYS A 176 40.92 1.01 -0.15
C LYS A 176 40.02 -0.20 -0.16
N THR A 177 40.61 -1.36 0.13
CA THR A 177 39.93 -2.63 0.38
C THR A 177 39.02 -2.50 1.59
N ARG A 178 37.86 -1.86 1.41
CA ARG A 178 36.69 -2.01 2.27
C ARG A 178 35.64 -2.61 1.36
N GLN A 179 35.49 -3.94 1.45
CA GLN A 179 34.51 -4.69 0.68
C GLN A 179 33.13 -4.02 0.84
N ALA A 180 32.46 -3.75 -0.28
CA ALA A 180 31.15 -3.13 -0.31
C ALA A 180 30.18 -3.93 0.58
N GLY A 181 29.59 -3.26 1.58
CA GLY A 181 28.57 -3.86 2.46
C GLY A 181 29.06 -4.38 3.81
N GLY A 182 30.35 -4.30 4.13
CA GLY A 182 30.85 -4.65 5.47
C GLY A 182 30.82 -6.14 5.84
N TYR A 183 30.48 -7.02 4.89
CA TYR A 183 30.47 -8.47 5.08
C TYR A 183 31.81 -9.10 4.68
N THR A 184 32.20 -10.16 5.38
CA THR A 184 33.32 -11.01 4.97
C THR A 184 32.96 -11.92 3.79
N VAL A 185 33.96 -12.55 3.18
CA VAL A 185 33.76 -13.50 2.07
C VAL A 185 32.94 -14.71 2.52
N GLU A 186 33.16 -15.17 3.75
CA GLU A 186 32.42 -16.26 4.38
C GLU A 186 30.96 -15.85 4.62
N GLU A 187 30.72 -14.66 5.15
CA GLU A 187 29.37 -14.12 5.36
C GLU A 187 28.62 -13.98 4.03
N LEU A 188 29.26 -13.48 2.98
CA LEU A 188 28.66 -13.41 1.63
C LEU A 188 28.29 -14.80 1.11
N LYS A 189 29.11 -15.82 1.35
CA LYS A 189 28.81 -17.20 0.98
C LYS A 189 27.59 -17.74 1.74
N VAL A 190 27.49 -17.46 3.03
CA VAL A 190 26.33 -17.80 3.85
C VAL A 190 25.09 -17.06 3.37
N LEU A 191 25.17 -15.76 3.13
CA LEU A 191 24.05 -14.93 2.64
C LEU A 191 23.51 -15.42 1.31
N LYS A 192 24.40 -15.79 0.39
CA LYS A 192 24.04 -16.37 -0.92
C LYS A 192 23.35 -17.72 -0.75
N THR A 193 23.92 -18.62 0.06
CA THR A 193 23.34 -19.96 0.29
C THR A 193 21.97 -19.88 0.97
N THR A 194 21.85 -19.02 1.98
CA THR A 194 20.61 -18.83 2.77
C THR A 194 19.57 -17.92 2.11
N SER A 195 19.88 -17.37 0.92
CA SER A 195 18.93 -16.59 0.13
C SER A 195 17.91 -17.45 -0.62
N VAL A 196 18.23 -18.72 -0.86
CA VAL A 196 17.34 -19.65 -1.56
C VAL A 196 16.54 -20.43 -0.53
N ILE A 197 15.24 -20.17 -0.45
CA ILE A 197 14.31 -20.85 0.44
C ILE A 197 13.21 -21.47 -0.41
N ASN A 198 13.04 -22.79 -0.34
CA ASN A 198 12.07 -23.54 -1.14
C ASN A 198 12.17 -23.25 -2.65
N GLY A 199 13.40 -23.13 -3.17
CA GLY A 199 13.67 -22.84 -4.59
C GLY A 199 13.39 -21.39 -5.01
N ARG A 200 13.05 -20.50 -4.08
CA ARG A 200 12.83 -19.08 -4.34
C ARG A 200 13.95 -18.24 -3.73
N GLU A 201 14.38 -17.22 -4.47
CA GLU A 201 15.45 -16.33 -4.04
C GLU A 201 14.88 -15.10 -3.30
N PHE A 202 15.34 -14.90 -2.06
CA PHE A 202 15.03 -13.76 -1.20
C PHE A 202 16.32 -13.04 -0.85
N LEU A 203 16.63 -11.97 -1.57
CA LEU A 203 17.88 -11.23 -1.37
C LEU A 203 17.83 -10.37 -0.09
N PRO A 204 18.99 -10.07 0.52
CA PRO A 204 19.08 -9.09 1.59
C PRO A 204 18.47 -7.75 1.18
N PHE A 205 17.81 -7.09 2.13
CA PHE A 205 17.31 -5.73 1.96
C PHE A 205 18.47 -4.74 2.16
N LEU A 206 18.79 -3.99 1.11
CA LEU A 206 19.83 -2.97 1.09
C LEU A 206 19.16 -1.59 1.14
N ASP A 207 19.20 -0.94 2.30
CA ASP A 207 18.44 0.30 2.55
C ASP A 207 18.64 1.37 1.47
N ASP A 208 19.87 1.58 1.00
CA ASP A 208 20.16 2.59 -0.04
C ASP A 208 19.60 2.21 -1.42
N LEU A 209 19.61 0.93 -1.78
CA LEU A 209 19.21 0.47 -3.11
C LEU A 209 17.71 0.19 -3.17
N ASP A 210 17.19 -0.50 -2.18
CA ASP A 210 15.81 -0.97 -2.14
C ASP A 210 14.80 0.13 -1.82
N SER A 211 15.24 1.21 -1.16
CA SER A 211 14.43 2.44 -1.01
C SER A 211 14.15 3.14 -2.35
N ARG A 212 14.96 2.88 -3.38
CA ARG A 212 14.81 3.43 -4.74
C ARG A 212 14.13 2.47 -5.71
N ILE A 213 13.56 1.36 -5.23
CA ILE A 213 12.80 0.45 -6.09
C ILE A 213 11.62 1.21 -6.69
N ARG A 214 11.49 1.11 -8.01
CA ARG A 214 10.35 1.64 -8.75
C ARG A 214 9.15 0.72 -8.59
N PHE A 215 8.02 1.33 -8.26
CA PHE A 215 6.72 0.66 -8.11
C PHE A 215 5.72 1.01 -9.22
N ALA A 216 6.02 2.04 -10.02
CA ALA A 216 5.17 2.54 -11.09
C ALA A 216 5.47 1.85 -12.44
N TYR A 217 4.51 1.05 -12.91
CA TYR A 217 4.61 0.32 -14.18
C TYR A 217 3.33 0.49 -15.02
N PRO A 218 3.46 0.60 -16.36
CA PRO A 218 2.29 0.73 -17.24
C PRO A 218 1.42 -0.53 -17.23
N LYS A 219 2.05 -1.71 -17.15
CA LYS A 219 1.37 -3.00 -17.04
C LYS A 219 1.27 -3.45 -15.58
N PRO A 220 0.18 -4.13 -15.18
CA PRO A 220 0.08 -4.67 -13.83
C PRO A 220 1.18 -5.71 -13.60
N PHE A 221 1.80 -5.68 -12.42
CA PHE A 221 2.85 -6.60 -12.05
C PHE A 221 2.29 -8.02 -11.84
N THR A 222 3.05 -9.01 -12.29
CA THR A 222 2.75 -10.44 -12.12
C THR A 222 3.97 -11.12 -11.53
N ASP A 223 3.76 -12.01 -10.56
CA ASP A 223 4.86 -12.77 -9.94
C ASP A 223 5.50 -13.71 -10.97
N LYS A 224 6.83 -13.69 -11.06
CA LYS A 224 7.64 -14.58 -11.90
C LYS A 224 7.45 -16.07 -11.57
N HIS A 225 7.08 -16.37 -10.32
CA HIS A 225 6.80 -17.71 -9.83
C HIS A 225 5.33 -18.10 -9.97
N GLY A 226 4.50 -17.25 -10.59
CA GLY A 226 3.09 -17.48 -10.78
C GLY A 226 2.27 -17.34 -9.50
N LEU A 227 1.07 -17.93 -9.52
CA LEU A 227 0.11 -17.88 -8.43
C LEU A 227 0.56 -18.77 -7.25
N LEU A 228 0.03 -18.48 -6.06
CA LEU A 228 0.33 -19.27 -4.88
C LEU A 228 -0.19 -20.71 -5.05
N ALA A 229 0.64 -21.68 -4.68
CA ALA A 229 0.21 -23.06 -4.59
C ALA A 229 -0.81 -23.19 -3.45
N LEU A 230 -1.99 -23.71 -3.77
CA LEU A 230 -3.10 -23.84 -2.84
C LEU A 230 -3.22 -25.27 -2.34
N SER A 231 -3.51 -25.43 -1.05
CA SER A 231 -3.96 -26.72 -0.48
C SER A 231 -5.31 -27.15 -1.07
N GLU A 232 -5.65 -28.44 -0.97
CA GLU A 232 -6.94 -28.94 -1.47
C GLU A 232 -8.15 -28.18 -0.91
N LYS A 233 -8.09 -27.81 0.38
CA LYS A 233 -9.15 -27.04 1.04
C LYS A 233 -9.31 -25.66 0.39
N GLN A 234 -8.21 -24.98 0.10
CA GLN A 234 -8.21 -23.67 -0.55
C GLN A 234 -8.68 -23.78 -2.00
N GLN A 235 -8.26 -24.80 -2.74
CA GLN A 235 -8.69 -25.02 -4.12
C GLN A 235 -10.20 -25.21 -4.25
N ARG A 236 -10.82 -25.96 -3.32
CA ARG A 236 -12.28 -26.16 -3.31
C ARG A 236 -13.09 -24.90 -3.02
N GLN A 237 -12.48 -23.90 -2.40
CA GLN A 237 -13.15 -22.65 -1.99
C GLN A 237 -12.76 -21.45 -2.85
N LEU A 238 -11.74 -21.58 -3.69
CA LEU A 238 -11.28 -20.51 -4.57
C LEU A 238 -12.27 -20.36 -5.73
N ASP A 239 -12.85 -19.17 -5.87
CA ASP A 239 -13.58 -18.76 -7.09
C ASP A 239 -12.57 -18.39 -8.19
N ARG A 240 -11.74 -17.37 -7.92
CA ARG A 240 -10.71 -16.84 -8.84
C ARG A 240 -9.79 -15.90 -8.11
N TRP A 241 -8.66 -15.58 -8.74
CA TRP A 241 -7.73 -14.55 -8.30
C TRP A 241 -8.15 -13.19 -8.85
N VAL A 242 -8.38 -12.21 -7.97
CA VAL A 242 -8.74 -10.83 -8.35
C VAL A 242 -7.87 -9.81 -7.66
N ARG A 243 -7.60 -8.67 -8.32
CA ARG A 243 -6.90 -7.55 -7.68
C ARG A 243 -7.89 -6.71 -6.88
N PRO A 244 -7.42 -6.00 -5.83
CA PRO A 244 -8.28 -5.07 -5.09
C PRO A 244 -9.00 -4.04 -5.97
N SER A 245 -8.34 -3.54 -7.02
CA SER A 245 -8.93 -2.61 -8.00
C SER A 245 -10.09 -3.19 -8.79
N ASP A 246 -10.24 -4.51 -8.82
CA ASP A 246 -11.20 -5.17 -9.69
C ASP A 246 -12.60 -5.26 -9.04
N TYR A 247 -12.65 -5.11 -7.71
CA TYR A 247 -13.89 -5.20 -6.95
C TYR A 247 -14.05 -4.10 -5.87
N LEU A 248 -13.01 -3.31 -5.59
CA LEU A 248 -13.09 -2.11 -4.73
C LEU A 248 -12.92 -0.85 -5.57
N GLU A 249 -13.77 0.15 -5.33
CA GLU A 249 -13.68 1.45 -6.03
C GLU A 249 -12.44 2.25 -5.63
N ASN A 250 -12.11 2.24 -4.33
CA ASN A 250 -11.03 3.04 -3.74
C ASN A 250 -10.17 2.17 -2.81
N PRO A 251 -9.41 1.20 -3.35
CA PRO A 251 -8.59 0.31 -2.55
C PRO A 251 -7.55 1.11 -1.75
N ARG A 252 -7.40 0.74 -0.48
CA ARG A 252 -6.39 1.29 0.44
C ARG A 252 -5.58 0.15 1.02
N MET A 253 -4.28 0.39 1.22
CA MET A 253 -3.42 -0.65 1.79
C MET A 253 -3.79 -0.94 3.25
N ILE A 254 -3.90 0.12 4.06
CA ILE A 254 -4.29 0.02 5.47
C ILE A 254 -5.31 1.13 5.76
N MET A 255 -6.52 0.75 6.16
CA MET A 255 -7.57 1.72 6.55
C MET A 255 -7.43 2.15 8.01
N ALA A 256 -7.16 1.19 8.89
CA ALA A 256 -6.81 1.40 10.28
C ALA A 256 -5.98 0.21 10.77
N ILE A 257 -5.02 0.47 11.65
CA ILE A 257 -4.20 -0.59 12.25
C ILE A 257 -5.01 -1.22 13.37
N SER A 258 -5.52 -2.43 13.13
CA SER A 258 -6.40 -3.12 14.07
C SER A 258 -6.19 -4.63 14.06
N CYS A 259 -6.15 -5.22 15.25
CA CYS A 259 -6.13 -6.68 15.41
C CYS A 259 -7.48 -7.32 15.06
N PHE A 260 -8.59 -6.58 15.13
CA PHE A 260 -9.94 -7.11 14.86
C PHE A 260 -10.24 -7.27 13.36
N SER A 261 -9.48 -6.57 12.51
CA SER A 261 -9.55 -6.73 11.05
C SER A 261 -8.91 -8.04 10.58
N ILE A 262 -8.11 -8.68 11.43
CA ILE A 262 -7.36 -9.88 11.10
C ILE A 262 -8.22 -11.09 11.46
N ARG A 263 -8.65 -11.84 10.44
CA ARG A 263 -9.49 -13.04 10.60
C ARG A 263 -8.83 -14.24 9.94
N GLN A 264 -8.79 -15.35 10.66
CA GLN A 264 -8.37 -16.62 10.09
C GLN A 264 -9.58 -17.30 9.45
N THR A 265 -9.54 -17.50 8.13
CA THR A 265 -10.59 -18.20 7.37
C THR A 265 -10.02 -19.48 6.75
N VAL A 266 -9.49 -19.37 5.54
CA VAL A 266 -8.90 -20.46 4.74
C VAL A 266 -7.40 -20.65 4.96
N VAL A 267 -6.79 -19.76 5.75
CA VAL A 267 -5.39 -19.83 6.16
C VAL A 267 -5.27 -20.77 7.36
N SER A 268 -4.37 -21.76 7.30
CA SER A 268 -4.18 -22.77 8.35
C SER A 268 -3.37 -22.28 9.55
N ASP A 269 -2.54 -21.27 9.37
CA ASP A 269 -1.46 -20.95 10.32
C ASP A 269 -1.91 -19.92 11.37
N CYS A 270 -2.49 -20.42 12.47
CA CYS A 270 -2.98 -19.56 13.55
C CYS A 270 -1.88 -18.75 14.24
N SER A 271 -0.66 -19.30 14.33
CA SER A 271 0.49 -18.62 14.92
C SER A 271 0.89 -17.36 14.14
N PHE A 272 0.85 -17.44 12.81
CA PHE A 272 1.11 -16.30 11.94
C PHE A 272 0.04 -15.22 12.15
N VAL A 273 -1.24 -15.59 12.08
CA VAL A 273 -2.37 -14.68 12.29
C VAL A 273 -2.30 -14.01 13.68
N ALA A 274 -2.02 -14.78 14.73
CA ALA A 274 -1.87 -14.27 16.09
C ALA A 274 -0.68 -13.29 16.20
N SER A 275 0.47 -13.60 15.59
CA SER A 275 1.63 -12.70 15.59
C SER A 275 1.33 -11.36 14.92
N MET A 276 0.58 -11.37 13.81
CA MET A 276 0.16 -10.17 13.11
C MET A 276 -0.85 -9.36 13.93
N ALA A 277 -1.80 -10.02 14.59
CA ALA A 277 -2.75 -9.36 15.51
C ALA A 277 -2.05 -8.68 16.70
N ILE A 278 -1.05 -9.35 17.29
CA ILE A 278 -0.24 -8.79 18.37
C ILE A 278 0.57 -7.60 17.87
N ALA A 279 1.22 -7.72 16.72
CA ALA A 279 2.01 -6.64 16.13
C ALA A 279 1.13 -5.42 15.81
N ALA A 280 -0.07 -5.61 15.26
CA ALA A 280 -1.01 -4.53 14.98
C ALA A 280 -1.45 -3.82 16.27
N GLN A 281 -1.80 -4.59 17.30
CA GLN A 281 -2.20 -4.03 18.60
C GLN A 281 -1.05 -3.29 19.28
N TYR A 282 0.18 -3.83 19.20
CA TYR A 282 1.37 -3.20 19.75
C TYR A 282 1.66 -1.87 19.05
N GLU A 283 1.65 -1.88 17.71
CA GLU A 283 1.87 -0.69 16.89
C GLU A 283 0.88 0.41 17.22
N ARG A 284 -0.40 0.08 17.32
CA ARG A 284 -1.45 1.02 17.68
C ARG A 284 -1.25 1.58 19.10
N ARG A 285 -1.00 0.71 20.08
CA ARG A 285 -0.89 1.10 21.50
C ARG A 285 0.34 1.96 21.78
N PHE A 286 1.48 1.63 21.16
CA PHE A 286 2.77 2.26 21.45
C PHE A 286 3.24 3.22 20.36
N LYS A 287 2.47 3.38 19.27
CA LYS A 287 2.82 4.22 18.12
C LYS A 287 4.17 3.83 17.51
N LYS A 288 4.44 2.52 17.47
CA LYS A 288 5.68 1.95 16.92
C LYS A 288 5.35 1.13 15.68
N ARG A 289 5.76 1.61 14.51
CA ARG A 289 5.48 0.99 13.21
C ARG A 289 6.19 -0.36 13.03
N LEU A 290 5.53 -1.45 13.40
CA LEU A 290 6.05 -2.83 13.26
C LEU A 290 5.59 -3.48 11.95
N ILE A 291 4.36 -3.20 11.52
CA ILE A 291 3.73 -3.72 10.30
C ILE A 291 3.80 -2.68 9.20
N THR A 292 3.38 -1.44 9.45
CA THR A 292 3.27 -0.41 8.40
C THR A 292 4.62 -0.07 7.78
N ASN A 293 5.69 -0.02 8.57
CA ASN A 293 7.04 0.34 8.11
C ASN A 293 7.78 -0.78 7.35
N ILE A 294 7.18 -1.97 7.25
CA ILE A 294 7.78 -3.07 6.51
C ILE A 294 7.07 -3.34 5.19
N ILE A 295 6.01 -2.60 4.83
CA ILE A 295 5.19 -2.82 3.62
C ILE A 295 5.41 -1.66 2.64
N TYR A 296 5.98 -1.96 1.48
CA TYR A 296 6.31 -0.99 0.44
C TYR A 296 5.35 -1.11 -0.75
N PRO A 297 5.05 0.00 -1.46
CA PRO A 297 5.69 1.32 -1.36
C PRO A 297 5.25 2.15 -0.15
N HIS A 298 6.14 3.05 0.29
CA HIS A 298 5.83 4.07 1.29
C HIS A 298 5.64 5.45 0.65
N GLN A 299 4.80 6.29 1.25
CA GLN A 299 4.76 7.73 0.98
C GLN A 299 5.89 8.46 1.74
N ARG A 300 6.08 9.77 1.50
CA ARG A 300 7.13 10.60 2.13
C ARG A 300 7.07 10.60 3.66
N ASP A 301 5.90 10.36 4.25
CA ASP A 301 5.66 10.23 5.69
C ASP A 301 5.96 8.82 6.24
N GLY A 302 6.41 7.90 5.37
CA GLY A 302 6.71 6.51 5.70
C GLY A 302 5.47 5.62 5.87
N GLU A 303 4.28 6.06 5.43
CA GLU A 303 3.07 5.25 5.46
C GLU A 303 2.97 4.34 4.22
N ALA A 304 2.55 3.09 4.42
CA ALA A 304 2.36 2.13 3.35
C ALA A 304 1.16 2.52 2.47
N VAL A 305 1.37 2.60 1.16
CA VAL A 305 0.34 3.04 0.21
C VAL A 305 -0.08 1.95 -0.74
N TYR A 306 -1.33 2.04 -1.20
CA TYR A 306 -1.83 1.17 -2.25
C TYR A 306 -1.11 1.48 -3.57
N ASN A 307 -0.66 0.45 -4.27
CA ASN A 307 -0.06 0.55 -5.59
C ASN A 307 -1.02 -0.03 -6.65
N PRO A 308 -1.63 0.80 -7.50
CA PRO A 308 -2.48 0.35 -8.61
C PRO A 308 -1.75 -0.55 -9.62
N CYS A 309 -0.42 -0.49 -9.69
CA CYS A 309 0.38 -1.37 -10.54
C CYS A 309 0.48 -2.79 -9.97
N GLY A 310 0.11 -2.99 -8.70
CA GLY A 310 0.06 -4.28 -8.04
C GLY A 310 1.40 -4.82 -7.55
N LEU A 311 2.51 -4.07 -7.66
CA LEU A 311 3.79 -4.49 -7.08
C LEU A 311 3.88 -4.03 -5.62
N TYR A 312 4.19 -4.97 -4.74
CA TYR A 312 4.46 -4.73 -3.33
C TYR A 312 5.75 -5.42 -2.91
N MET A 313 6.36 -4.91 -1.86
CA MET A 313 7.52 -5.54 -1.23
C MET A 313 7.35 -5.51 0.28
N VAL A 314 7.69 -6.60 0.96
CA VAL A 314 7.78 -6.63 2.41
C VAL A 314 9.21 -6.90 2.87
N ARG A 315 9.65 -6.17 3.89
CA ARG A 315 10.94 -6.37 4.56
C ARG A 315 10.76 -7.30 5.76
N LEU A 316 11.21 -8.55 5.62
CA LEU A 316 11.12 -9.57 6.69
C LEU A 316 12.51 -9.92 7.22
N HIS A 317 12.60 -10.20 8.52
CA HIS A 317 13.83 -10.73 9.10
C HIS A 317 13.86 -12.26 8.95
N ILE A 318 14.68 -12.77 8.04
CA ILE A 318 14.72 -14.19 7.66
C ILE A 318 16.18 -14.65 7.62
N ASN A 319 16.47 -15.78 8.29
CA ASN A 319 17.82 -16.35 8.38
C ASN A 319 18.87 -15.35 8.89
N GLY A 320 18.50 -14.56 9.92
CA GLY A 320 19.40 -13.64 10.62
C GLY A 320 19.62 -12.28 9.95
N VAL A 321 19.00 -12.00 8.80
CA VAL A 321 19.12 -10.71 8.10
C VAL A 321 17.79 -10.20 7.57
N PRO A 322 17.62 -8.87 7.41
CA PRO A 322 16.48 -8.31 6.68
C PRO A 322 16.56 -8.73 5.21
N ARG A 323 15.47 -9.27 4.68
CA ARG A 323 15.33 -9.69 3.28
C ARG A 323 14.08 -9.06 2.67
N LYS A 324 14.17 -8.79 1.36
CA LYS A 324 13.03 -8.31 0.58
C LYS A 324 12.22 -9.46 0.02
N VAL A 325 10.90 -9.35 0.13
CA VAL A 325 9.94 -10.29 -0.43
C VAL A 325 9.01 -9.50 -1.34
N GLY A 326 9.17 -9.62 -2.66
CA GLY A 326 8.29 -8.99 -3.65
C GLY A 326 7.08 -9.87 -3.96
N PHE A 327 5.90 -9.28 -4.08
CA PHE A 327 4.65 -9.98 -4.42
C PHE A 327 3.65 -9.01 -5.06
N PHE A 328 2.50 -9.54 -5.51
CA PHE A 328 1.32 -8.73 -5.80
C PHE A 328 0.15 -9.09 -4.91
N LEU A 329 -0.69 -8.09 -4.65
CA LEU A 329 -1.97 -8.31 -3.98
C LEU A 329 -2.96 -8.88 -5.00
N SER A 330 -3.28 -10.16 -4.79
CA SER A 330 -4.45 -10.79 -5.36
C SER A 330 -5.14 -11.55 -4.23
N LEU A 331 -6.45 -11.36 -4.13
CA LEU A 331 -7.31 -12.07 -3.20
C LEU A 331 -8.04 -13.21 -3.90
#